data_AF-A0A929BN40-F1
#
_entry.id   AF-A0A929BN40-F1
#
_cell.length_a   1.000
_cell.length_b   1.000
_cell.length_c   1.000
_cell.angle_alpha   90.00
_cell.angle_beta   90.00
_cell.angle_gamma   90.00
#
_symmetry.space_group_name_H-M   'P 1'
#
loop_
_entity.id
_entity.type
_entity.pdbx_description
1 polymer ?
#
loop_
_entity_poly.entity_id
_entity_poly.type
_entity_poly.pdbx_seq_one_letter_code
_entity_poly.pdbx_strand_id
1 'polypeptide(L)'
;MRSRREWYLILSVSLATLAVLLLFTQLGALHTKAQGTGSAWPLTADGHSRFAGWSPDGHTVLVNRWGAVVGDGTPRQTLSELWAVDVRGGPATRLSGNAVQPAYTVDGQRLAYLAFAGNGRWEAHVLDLASGQEKAWAKADWRMAPAWVGGRLAFAQNGQVWLSSEGVTAVDAVIPAMPAGARVRLTGDGARVAWSDGTCLWAQPHPHPDGEPRLLVADTRVLDFAWSPDGRWLAYVIAAENLSPELWVADVDGDEASVLLAQGQAETFSTPSWSPDGRALAFSRAPLGAATASASDIWLVNVDGGGLRPLLRNDLEESSPTWSPDGRYLAFNRAGDVWVLDLTLAKDGQQQPSDQERLRSPGIGPSSGPFATSARGLSPLIQHTPPVTIRVIHRAENYYRPDVPVGQIDVITFETYVKRAVPVEMPASWPSEALKVQAVAARTYAWYFTEHPPDPQWDVSDWTDYQVMGSESEQHSRSDAATD
;
A
#
# COMPACT_ATOMS: atom_id res chain seq x y z
N MET A 1 -48.13 -28.33 30.53
CA MET A 1 -46.70 -28.16 30.15
C MET A 1 -46.46 -27.87 28.66
N ARG A 2 -47.48 -27.84 27.77
CA ARG A 2 -47.27 -27.48 26.34
C ARG A 2 -47.30 -25.97 26.04
N SER A 3 -48.00 -25.15 26.82
CA SER A 3 -48.11 -23.71 26.50
C SER A 3 -46.85 -22.88 26.80
N ARG A 4 -45.99 -23.26 27.77
CA ARG A 4 -44.80 -22.45 28.09
C ARG A 4 -43.70 -22.52 27.03
N ARG A 5 -43.51 -23.64 26.33
CA ARG A 5 -42.42 -23.77 25.33
C ARG A 5 -42.68 -23.00 24.04
N GLU A 6 -43.94 -22.84 23.63
CA GLU A 6 -44.31 -22.06 22.45
C GLU A 6 -44.15 -20.56 22.67
N TRP A 7 -44.47 -20.07 23.88
CA TRP A 7 -44.19 -18.67 24.25
C TRP A 7 -42.69 -18.36 24.32
N TYR A 8 -41.85 -19.30 24.77
CA TYR A 8 -40.40 -19.12 24.75
C TYR A 8 -39.81 -19.12 23.33
N LEU A 9 -40.35 -19.92 22.41
CA LEU A 9 -39.90 -19.92 21.01
C LEU A 9 -40.33 -18.64 20.26
N ILE A 10 -41.54 -18.15 20.51
CA ILE A 10 -42.02 -16.90 19.89
C ILE A 10 -41.29 -15.69 20.47
N LEU A 11 -41.00 -15.67 21.78
CA LEU A 11 -40.15 -14.62 22.37
C LEU A 11 -38.71 -14.68 21.86
N SER A 12 -38.11 -15.87 21.71
CA SER A 12 -36.72 -16.00 21.26
C SER A 12 -36.54 -15.65 19.79
N VAL A 13 -37.50 -15.99 18.92
CA VAL A 13 -37.51 -15.56 17.52
C VAL A 13 -37.74 -14.04 17.45
N SER A 14 -38.65 -13.48 18.24
CA SER A 14 -38.91 -12.03 18.27
C SER A 14 -37.72 -11.23 18.82
N LEU A 15 -37.01 -11.73 19.83
CA LEU A 15 -35.78 -11.12 20.36
C LEU A 15 -34.60 -11.27 19.40
N ALA A 16 -34.49 -12.38 18.66
CA ALA A 16 -33.48 -12.53 17.61
C ALA A 16 -33.75 -11.60 16.42
N THR A 17 -35.02 -11.42 16.03
CA THR A 17 -35.38 -10.45 14.98
C THR A 17 -35.21 -9.01 15.47
N LEU A 18 -35.50 -8.70 16.74
CA LEU A 18 -35.23 -7.38 17.33
C LEU A 18 -33.73 -7.12 17.48
N ALA A 19 -32.92 -8.13 17.83
CA ALA A 19 -31.47 -8.04 17.94
C ALA A 19 -30.81 -7.90 16.56
N VAL A 20 -31.35 -8.56 15.53
CA VAL A 20 -30.90 -8.38 14.13
C VAL A 20 -31.34 -7.01 13.59
N LEU A 21 -32.55 -6.53 13.89
CA LEU A 21 -32.98 -5.16 13.56
C LEU A 21 -32.20 -4.09 14.37
N LEU A 22 -31.82 -4.36 15.61
CA LEU A 22 -30.94 -3.52 16.42
C LEU A 22 -29.49 -3.56 15.91
N LEU A 23 -29.02 -4.71 15.40
CA LEU A 23 -27.74 -4.80 14.71
C LEU A 23 -27.77 -4.08 13.35
N PHE A 24 -28.85 -4.16 12.58
CA PHE A 24 -28.99 -3.45 11.31
C PHE A 24 -29.22 -1.94 11.52
N THR A 25 -29.87 -1.53 12.61
CA THR A 25 -29.96 -0.11 12.99
C THR A 25 -28.69 0.37 13.69
N GLN A 26 -27.88 -0.48 14.33
CA GLN A 26 -26.54 -0.11 14.81
C GLN A 26 -25.46 -0.14 13.72
N LEU A 27 -25.56 -1.03 12.73
CA LEU A 27 -24.72 -1.02 11.51
C LEU A 27 -25.15 0.10 10.56
N GLY A 28 -26.45 0.40 10.49
CA GLY A 28 -27.01 1.57 9.83
C GLY A 28 -26.72 2.88 10.58
N ALA A 29 -26.62 2.85 11.92
CA ALA A 29 -26.19 3.96 12.75
C ALA A 29 -24.67 4.13 12.75
N LEU A 30 -23.86 3.08 12.58
CA LEU A 30 -22.43 3.17 12.29
C LEU A 30 -22.20 3.72 10.88
N HIS A 31 -23.06 3.36 9.91
CA HIS A 31 -23.07 3.99 8.57
C HIS A 31 -23.54 5.45 8.57
N THR A 32 -24.40 5.86 9.50
CA THR A 32 -24.87 7.27 9.60
C THR A 32 -24.12 8.10 10.64
N LYS A 33 -23.26 7.50 11.46
CA LYS A 33 -22.41 8.19 12.45
C LYS A 33 -20.92 8.18 12.09
N ALA A 34 -20.56 7.59 10.95
CA ALA A 34 -19.34 7.89 10.18
C ALA A 34 -19.54 9.00 9.12
N GLN A 35 -20.73 9.63 9.08
CA GLN A 35 -20.86 11.00 8.57
C GLN A 35 -20.33 11.99 9.63
N GLY A 36 -19.06 11.84 9.98
CA GLY A 36 -18.35 12.89 10.68
C GLY A 36 -18.41 14.14 9.81
N THR A 37 -18.69 15.27 10.44
CA THR A 37 -18.71 16.63 9.90
C THR A 37 -17.32 17.11 9.42
N GLY A 38 -16.55 16.21 8.80
CA GLY A 38 -15.22 16.44 8.27
C GLY A 38 -15.19 16.12 6.79
N SER A 39 -14.22 16.69 6.09
CA SER A 39 -14.01 16.47 4.67
C SER A 39 -13.55 15.04 4.32
N ALA A 40 -13.23 14.16 5.28
CA ALA A 40 -12.72 12.81 5.03
C ALA A 40 -13.52 11.69 5.74
N TRP A 41 -13.66 10.53 5.11
CA TRP A 41 -14.35 9.35 5.64
C TRP A 41 -13.67 8.04 5.23
N PRO A 42 -13.80 6.97 6.05
CA PRO A 42 -13.34 5.65 5.67
C PRO A 42 -14.26 5.03 4.62
N LEU A 43 -13.67 4.39 3.63
CA LEU A 43 -14.37 3.58 2.64
C LEU A 43 -14.35 2.09 3.01
N THR A 44 -13.31 1.67 3.73
CA THR A 44 -13.20 0.36 4.38
C THR A 44 -12.94 0.52 5.87
N ALA A 45 -13.19 -0.54 6.64
CA ALA A 45 -12.95 -0.57 8.08
C ALA A 45 -12.54 -1.98 8.54
N ASP A 46 -11.77 -2.68 7.69
CA ASP A 46 -11.33 -4.06 7.93
C ASP A 46 -9.84 -4.15 8.29
N GLY A 47 -9.09 -3.06 8.17
CA GLY A 47 -7.68 -2.97 8.57
C GLY A 47 -6.72 -3.75 7.66
N HIS A 48 -7.20 -4.30 6.54
CA HIS A 48 -6.39 -5.08 5.60
C HIS A 48 -6.76 -4.76 4.13
N SER A 49 -7.16 -3.51 3.88
CA SER A 49 -7.53 -2.97 2.59
C SER A 49 -6.50 -1.94 2.11
N ARG A 50 -6.19 -1.96 0.81
CA ARG A 50 -5.26 -1.00 0.18
C ARG A 50 -5.91 -0.41 -1.08
N PHE A 51 -5.72 0.88 -1.31
CA PHE A 51 -6.21 1.56 -2.50
C PHE A 51 -5.55 1.00 -3.77
N ALA A 52 -6.34 0.75 -4.81
CA ALA A 52 -5.89 0.16 -6.06
C ALA A 52 -6.14 1.02 -7.31
N GLY A 53 -7.04 2.01 -7.24
CA GLY A 53 -7.33 2.89 -8.36
C GLY A 53 -8.73 3.51 -8.31
N TRP A 54 -8.99 4.43 -9.24
CA TRP A 54 -10.31 5.02 -9.49
C TRP A 54 -10.89 4.47 -10.80
N SER A 55 -12.21 4.35 -10.87
CA SER A 55 -12.90 4.26 -12.16
C SER A 55 -12.76 5.58 -12.94
N PRO A 56 -12.80 5.56 -14.28
CA PRO A 56 -12.65 6.77 -15.10
C PRO A 56 -13.72 7.85 -14.83
N ASP A 57 -14.91 7.44 -14.38
CA ASP A 57 -16.01 8.34 -14.00
C ASP A 57 -15.87 8.92 -12.57
N GLY A 58 -14.89 8.46 -11.79
CA GLY A 58 -14.64 8.91 -10.42
C GLY A 58 -15.66 8.44 -9.38
N HIS A 59 -16.60 7.56 -9.74
CA HIS A 59 -17.63 7.08 -8.81
C HIS A 59 -17.25 5.82 -8.05
N THR A 60 -16.31 5.04 -8.57
CA THR A 60 -15.88 3.77 -7.97
C THR A 60 -14.42 3.86 -7.55
N VAL A 61 -14.14 3.41 -6.34
CA VAL A 61 -12.80 3.15 -5.82
C VAL A 61 -12.54 1.66 -5.87
N LEU A 62 -11.40 1.30 -6.44
CA LEU A 62 -10.87 -0.05 -6.42
C LEU A 62 -10.05 -0.28 -5.16
N VAL A 63 -10.30 -1.41 -4.50
CA VAL A 63 -9.67 -1.80 -3.24
C VAL A 63 -9.04 -3.19 -3.41
N ASN A 64 -7.76 -3.29 -3.09
CA ASN A 64 -7.06 -4.57 -2.95
C ASN A 64 -7.20 -5.09 -1.52
N ARG A 65 -7.45 -6.39 -1.39
CA ARG A 65 -7.48 -7.13 -0.13
C ARG A 65 -6.64 -8.39 -0.25
N TRP A 66 -6.18 -8.92 0.88
CA TRP A 66 -5.52 -10.22 0.86
C TRP A 66 -6.51 -11.33 0.49
N GLY A 67 -6.09 -12.16 -0.47
CA GLY A 67 -6.82 -13.33 -0.91
C GLY A 67 -6.21 -14.63 -0.40
N ALA A 68 -6.59 -15.72 -1.05
CA ALA A 68 -6.05 -17.04 -0.73
C ALA A 68 -4.54 -17.10 -0.97
N VAL A 69 -3.86 -17.93 -0.19
CA VAL A 69 -2.43 -18.22 -0.38
C VAL A 69 -2.31 -19.44 -1.28
N VAL A 70 -1.56 -19.31 -2.37
CA VAL A 70 -1.35 -20.37 -3.36
C VAL A 70 0.14 -20.69 -3.52
N GLY A 71 0.45 -21.94 -3.82
CA GLY A 71 1.80 -22.41 -4.10
C GLY A 71 1.83 -23.91 -4.35
N ASP A 72 2.78 -24.37 -5.15
CA ASP A 72 3.07 -25.80 -5.39
C ASP A 72 4.31 -26.28 -4.61
N GLY A 73 4.74 -25.50 -3.61
CA GLY A 73 5.91 -25.74 -2.76
C GLY A 73 6.33 -24.46 -2.02
N THR A 74 7.60 -24.37 -1.62
CA THR A 74 8.22 -23.16 -1.11
C THR A 74 8.91 -22.44 -2.27
N PRO A 75 8.59 -21.17 -2.60
CA PRO A 75 7.81 -20.19 -1.83
C PRO A 75 6.31 -20.09 -2.21
N ARG A 76 5.47 -19.75 -1.21
CA ARG A 76 4.03 -19.48 -1.34
C ARG A 76 3.76 -18.03 -1.71
N GLN A 77 2.63 -17.75 -2.37
CA GLN A 77 2.20 -16.42 -2.81
C GLN A 77 0.79 -16.13 -2.32
N THR A 78 0.60 -14.99 -1.66
CA THR A 78 -0.73 -14.48 -1.30
C THR A 78 -1.35 -13.81 -2.53
N LEU A 79 -2.53 -14.27 -2.94
CA LEU A 79 -3.28 -13.62 -4.01
C LEU A 79 -3.82 -12.26 -3.54
N SER A 80 -4.04 -11.35 -4.47
CA SER A 80 -4.67 -10.06 -4.20
C SER A 80 -6.09 -10.10 -4.73
N GLU A 81 -7.08 -9.96 -3.86
CA GLU A 81 -8.46 -9.80 -4.29
C GLU A 81 -8.73 -8.35 -4.63
N LEU A 82 -9.45 -8.12 -5.73
CA LEU A 82 -9.83 -6.81 -6.17
C LEU A 82 -11.32 -6.59 -5.97
N TRP A 83 -11.67 -5.48 -5.34
CA TRP A 83 -13.01 -5.10 -4.97
C TRP A 83 -13.34 -3.69 -5.49
N ALA A 84 -14.61 -3.45 -5.80
CA ALA A 84 -15.15 -2.16 -6.17
C ALA A 84 -16.07 -1.63 -5.07
N VAL A 85 -15.91 -0.35 -4.73
CA VAL A 85 -16.74 0.35 -3.73
C VAL A 85 -17.14 1.72 -4.29
N ASP A 86 -18.41 2.10 -4.20
CA ASP A 86 -18.84 3.47 -4.56
C ASP A 86 -18.18 4.47 -3.61
N VAL A 87 -17.64 5.57 -4.14
CA VAL A 87 -16.91 6.59 -3.39
C VAL A 87 -17.70 7.17 -2.21
N ARG A 88 -19.03 7.19 -2.30
CA ARG A 88 -19.93 7.66 -1.24
C ARG A 88 -20.16 6.60 -0.15
N GLY A 89 -19.50 5.46 -0.26
CA GLY A 89 -19.69 4.28 0.57
C GLY A 89 -20.80 3.37 0.05
N GLY A 90 -20.92 2.19 0.66
CA GLY A 90 -21.90 1.18 0.29
C GLY A 90 -21.31 -0.23 0.27
N PRO A 91 -22.09 -1.23 -0.17
CA PRO A 91 -21.61 -2.61 -0.26
C PRO A 91 -20.48 -2.72 -1.28
N ALA A 92 -19.39 -3.38 -0.88
CA ALA A 92 -18.28 -3.70 -1.77
C ALA A 92 -18.65 -4.89 -2.67
N THR A 93 -18.24 -4.82 -3.94
CA THR A 93 -18.43 -5.90 -4.93
C THR A 93 -17.08 -6.49 -5.30
N ARG A 94 -16.89 -7.80 -5.12
CA ARG A 94 -15.66 -8.49 -5.52
C ARG A 94 -15.60 -8.58 -7.05
N LEU A 95 -14.52 -8.09 -7.65
CA LEU A 95 -14.27 -8.14 -9.09
C LEU A 95 -13.42 -9.34 -9.48
N SER A 96 -12.33 -9.60 -8.77
CA SER A 96 -11.44 -10.74 -9.02
C SER A 96 -10.79 -11.23 -7.72
N GLY A 97 -10.40 -12.50 -7.69
CA GLY A 97 -9.65 -13.09 -6.57
C GLY A 97 -8.13 -13.06 -6.72
N ASN A 98 -7.62 -12.57 -7.86
CA ASN A 98 -6.19 -12.58 -8.19
C ASN A 98 -5.85 -11.44 -9.16
N ALA A 99 -5.86 -10.21 -8.65
CA ALA A 99 -5.64 -9.02 -9.44
C ALA A 99 -4.82 -7.99 -8.67
N VAL A 100 -3.75 -7.50 -9.30
CA VAL A 100 -2.97 -6.34 -8.84
C VAL A 100 -2.76 -5.36 -9.98
N GLN A 101 -2.52 -4.09 -9.61
CA GLN A 101 -2.26 -3.00 -10.55
C GLN A 101 -3.33 -2.87 -11.66
N PRO A 102 -4.62 -2.70 -11.28
CA PRO A 102 -5.71 -2.65 -12.24
C PRO A 102 -5.68 -1.36 -13.07
N ALA A 103 -6.09 -1.46 -14.33
CA ALA A 103 -6.20 -0.35 -15.27
C ALA A 103 -7.48 -0.47 -16.10
N TYR A 104 -8.33 0.56 -15.99
CA TYR A 104 -9.55 0.65 -16.76
C TYR A 104 -9.27 0.99 -18.23
N THR A 105 -10.11 0.49 -19.12
CA THR A 105 -10.31 1.15 -20.41
C THR A 105 -10.92 2.53 -20.19
N VAL A 106 -10.67 3.47 -21.11
CA VAL A 106 -11.17 4.86 -21.01
C VAL A 106 -12.70 4.93 -20.85
N ASP A 107 -13.43 4.01 -21.46
CA ASP A 107 -14.90 3.88 -21.36
C ASP A 107 -15.40 3.22 -20.06
N GLY A 108 -14.48 2.77 -19.20
CA GLY A 108 -14.77 2.10 -17.94
C GLY A 108 -15.39 0.71 -18.07
N GLN A 109 -15.47 0.11 -19.27
CA GLN A 109 -16.16 -1.17 -19.49
C GLN A 109 -15.31 -2.40 -19.18
N ARG A 110 -13.98 -2.28 -19.29
CA ARG A 110 -13.04 -3.37 -19.06
C ARG A 110 -11.94 -2.97 -18.10
N LEU A 111 -11.43 -3.96 -17.40
CA LEU A 111 -10.33 -3.81 -16.46
C LEU A 111 -9.21 -4.77 -16.84
N ALA A 112 -8.01 -4.26 -17.07
CA ALA A 112 -6.81 -5.08 -17.18
C ALA A 112 -6.08 -5.11 -15.84
N TYR A 113 -5.41 -6.21 -15.52
CA TYR A 113 -4.59 -6.33 -14.30
C TYR A 113 -3.58 -7.46 -14.44
N LEU A 114 -2.62 -7.50 -13.52
CA LEU A 114 -1.73 -8.64 -13.37
C LEU A 114 -2.32 -9.65 -12.41
N ALA A 115 -2.17 -10.93 -12.74
CA ALA A 115 -2.54 -12.06 -11.90
C ALA A 115 -1.30 -12.94 -11.65
N PHE A 116 -1.19 -13.47 -10.45
CA PHE A 116 -0.15 -14.44 -10.10
C PHE A 116 -0.48 -15.81 -10.73
N ALA A 117 0.48 -16.40 -11.45
CA ALA A 117 0.38 -17.74 -12.03
C ALA A 117 1.22 -18.79 -11.27
N GLY A 118 1.69 -18.45 -10.06
CA GLY A 118 2.56 -19.27 -9.22
C GLY A 118 4.03 -19.30 -9.68
N ASN A 119 4.94 -19.70 -8.78
CA ASN A 119 6.38 -19.82 -9.06
C ASN A 119 7.02 -18.55 -9.65
N GLY A 120 6.64 -17.38 -9.15
CA GLY A 120 7.15 -16.09 -9.64
C GLY A 120 6.68 -15.71 -11.05
N ARG A 121 5.73 -16.46 -11.63
CA ARG A 121 5.16 -16.16 -12.95
C ARG A 121 3.94 -15.26 -12.81
N TRP A 122 3.75 -14.43 -13.83
CA TRP A 122 2.68 -13.46 -13.91
C TRP A 122 1.97 -13.55 -15.26
N GLU A 123 0.70 -13.18 -15.26
CA GLU A 123 -0.12 -13.08 -16.46
C GLU A 123 -0.86 -11.75 -16.46
N ALA A 124 -1.03 -11.14 -17.63
CA ALA A 124 -1.98 -10.07 -17.83
C ALA A 124 -3.36 -10.68 -18.08
N HIS A 125 -4.38 -10.18 -17.39
CA HIS A 125 -5.77 -10.59 -17.52
C HIS A 125 -6.64 -9.40 -17.86
N VAL A 126 -7.77 -9.66 -18.50
CA VAL A 126 -8.81 -8.67 -18.79
C VAL A 126 -10.15 -9.17 -18.27
N LEU A 127 -10.81 -8.34 -17.47
CA LEU A 127 -12.16 -8.53 -16.96
C LEU A 127 -13.13 -7.61 -17.71
N ASP A 128 -14.19 -8.19 -18.26
CA ASP A 128 -15.35 -7.46 -18.75
C ASP A 128 -16.32 -7.21 -17.59
N LEU A 129 -16.60 -5.95 -17.28
CA LEU A 129 -17.34 -5.59 -16.07
C LEU A 129 -18.86 -5.80 -16.20
N ALA A 130 -19.39 -5.85 -17.42
CA ALA A 130 -20.80 -6.08 -17.65
C ALA A 130 -21.17 -7.56 -17.50
N SER A 131 -20.35 -8.46 -18.03
CA SER A 131 -20.55 -9.91 -17.98
C SER A 131 -19.89 -10.57 -16.77
N GLY A 132 -18.89 -9.93 -16.16
CA GLY A 132 -18.04 -10.52 -15.13
C GLY A 132 -17.05 -11.56 -15.68
N GLN A 133 -16.88 -11.64 -17.00
CA GLN A 133 -16.00 -12.63 -17.62
C GLN A 133 -14.53 -12.17 -17.54
N GLU A 134 -13.71 -12.99 -16.89
CA GLU A 134 -12.25 -12.86 -16.83
C GLU A 134 -11.56 -13.71 -17.90
N LYS A 135 -10.53 -13.15 -18.53
CA LYS A 135 -9.75 -13.82 -19.57
C LYS A 135 -8.26 -13.55 -19.41
N ALA A 136 -7.47 -14.61 -19.33
CA ALA A 136 -6.02 -14.54 -19.46
C ALA A 136 -5.65 -14.01 -20.85
N TRP A 137 -4.88 -12.94 -20.88
CA TRP A 137 -4.52 -12.24 -22.11
C TRP A 137 -3.18 -12.71 -22.66
N ALA A 138 -2.16 -12.68 -21.80
CA ALA A 138 -0.80 -13.10 -22.12
C ALA A 138 0.00 -13.39 -20.85
N LYS A 139 1.09 -14.14 -20.98
CA LYS A 139 2.13 -14.14 -19.94
C LYS A 139 2.70 -12.72 -19.83
N ALA A 140 2.92 -12.28 -18.61
CA ALA A 140 3.42 -10.94 -18.33
C ALA A 140 4.46 -10.99 -17.22
N ASP A 141 4.96 -9.83 -16.84
CA ASP A 141 5.81 -9.65 -15.68
C ASP A 141 5.45 -8.35 -14.93
N TRP A 142 5.91 -8.26 -13.68
CA TRP A 142 5.53 -7.22 -12.72
C TRP A 142 6.10 -5.83 -13.04
N ARG A 143 6.96 -5.69 -14.06
CA ARG A 143 7.70 -4.45 -14.35
C ARG A 143 6.79 -3.28 -14.74
N MET A 144 5.59 -3.58 -15.21
CA MET A 144 4.64 -2.60 -15.69
C MET A 144 3.22 -3.04 -15.33
N ALA A 145 2.46 -2.10 -14.77
CA ALA A 145 1.01 -2.23 -14.70
C ALA A 145 0.46 -2.28 -16.13
N PRO A 146 -0.45 -3.21 -16.47
CA PRO A 146 -1.08 -3.22 -17.79
C PRO A 146 -1.73 -1.86 -18.06
N ALA A 147 -1.64 -1.38 -19.30
CA ALA A 147 -2.17 -0.08 -19.67
C ALA A 147 -2.88 -0.13 -21.03
N TRP A 148 -3.99 0.58 -21.18
CA TRP A 148 -4.72 0.63 -22.44
C TRP A 148 -4.21 1.77 -23.32
N VAL A 149 -3.81 1.45 -24.56
CA VAL A 149 -3.32 2.40 -25.56
C VAL A 149 -4.16 2.25 -26.83
N GLY A 150 -5.07 3.18 -27.08
CA GLY A 150 -5.92 3.18 -28.29
C GLY A 150 -6.64 1.84 -28.52
N GLY A 151 -7.14 1.22 -27.44
CA GLY A 151 -7.86 -0.07 -27.47
C GLY A 151 -6.97 -1.33 -27.46
N ARG A 152 -5.65 -1.17 -27.50
CA ARG A 152 -4.66 -2.25 -27.31
C ARG A 152 -4.20 -2.31 -25.86
N LEU A 153 -3.86 -3.49 -25.40
CA LEU A 153 -3.28 -3.70 -24.07
C LEU A 153 -1.75 -3.66 -24.17
N ALA A 154 -1.14 -2.76 -23.42
CA ALA A 154 0.28 -2.70 -23.17
C ALA A 154 0.61 -3.55 -21.93
N PHE A 155 1.59 -4.45 -22.03
CA PHE A 155 2.08 -5.23 -20.89
C PHE A 155 3.55 -5.58 -21.06
N ALA A 156 4.24 -5.81 -19.94
CA ALA A 156 5.64 -6.18 -19.95
C ALA A 156 5.78 -7.71 -20.01
N GLN A 157 6.66 -8.21 -20.88
CA GLN A 157 6.98 -9.64 -21.00
C GLN A 157 8.40 -9.82 -21.55
N ASN A 158 9.19 -10.73 -20.98
CA ASN A 158 10.52 -11.11 -21.46
C ASN A 158 11.51 -9.93 -21.63
N GLY A 159 11.49 -8.96 -20.74
CA GLY A 159 12.38 -7.79 -20.83
C GLY A 159 11.90 -6.69 -21.78
N GLN A 160 10.79 -6.91 -22.50
CA GLN A 160 10.20 -5.95 -23.43
C GLN A 160 8.81 -5.49 -22.96
N VAL A 161 8.27 -4.47 -23.64
CA VAL A 161 6.86 -4.07 -23.52
C VAL A 161 6.16 -4.34 -24.85
N TRP A 162 5.02 -5.01 -24.76
CA TRP A 162 4.23 -5.50 -25.88
C TRP A 162 2.92 -4.73 -25.96
N LEU A 163 2.44 -4.50 -27.19
CA LEU A 163 1.10 -3.99 -27.46
C LEU A 163 0.31 -5.07 -28.18
N SER A 164 -0.85 -5.45 -27.63
CA SER A 164 -1.68 -6.53 -28.14
C SER A 164 -3.14 -6.11 -28.27
N SER A 165 -3.77 -6.56 -29.35
CA SER A 165 -5.23 -6.55 -29.51
C SER A 165 -5.81 -7.91 -29.14
N GLU A 166 -7.11 -7.97 -28.89
CA GLU A 166 -7.75 -9.22 -28.53
C GLU A 166 -7.56 -10.30 -29.61
N GLY A 167 -7.10 -11.48 -29.19
CA GLY A 167 -6.85 -12.61 -30.08
C GLY A 167 -5.55 -12.50 -30.90
N VAL A 168 -4.74 -11.45 -30.69
CA VAL A 168 -3.43 -11.27 -31.35
C VAL A 168 -2.31 -11.46 -30.32
N THR A 169 -1.46 -12.45 -30.55
CA THR A 169 -0.48 -12.97 -29.57
C THR A 169 0.53 -11.92 -29.10
N ALA A 170 0.90 -10.98 -29.97
CA ALA A 170 1.41 -9.62 -29.68
C ALA A 170 1.94 -9.03 -31.01
N VAL A 171 1.97 -7.70 -31.15
CA VAL A 171 2.82 -7.05 -32.15
C VAL A 171 4.10 -6.62 -31.45
N ASP A 172 5.24 -7.08 -31.95
CA ASP A 172 6.55 -6.71 -31.44
C ASP A 172 6.87 -5.25 -31.78
N ALA A 173 7.60 -4.61 -30.87
CA ALA A 173 8.13 -3.25 -30.92
C ALA A 173 7.13 -2.09 -30.72
N VAL A 174 7.40 -1.28 -29.67
CA VAL A 174 7.81 0.14 -29.82
C VAL A 174 8.58 0.72 -28.61
N ILE A 175 8.79 -0.02 -27.52
CA ILE A 175 9.57 0.45 -26.36
C ILE A 175 10.94 -0.24 -26.38
N PRO A 176 12.06 0.48 -26.21
CA PRO A 176 13.42 -0.07 -26.28
C PRO A 176 13.59 -1.34 -25.44
N ALA A 177 14.58 -2.18 -25.79
CA ALA A 177 14.99 -3.28 -24.94
C ALA A 177 15.59 -2.74 -23.64
N MET A 178 15.13 -3.28 -22.51
CA MET A 178 15.35 -2.64 -21.20
C MET A 178 16.11 -3.56 -20.25
N PRO A 179 16.89 -3.01 -19.30
CA PRO A 179 17.55 -3.82 -18.28
C PRO A 179 16.57 -4.68 -17.49
N ALA A 180 17.05 -5.86 -17.05
CA ALA A 180 16.26 -6.74 -16.19
C ALA A 180 15.86 -6.01 -14.90
N GLY A 181 14.56 -5.99 -14.59
CA GLY A 181 14.03 -5.31 -13.40
C GLY A 181 13.65 -3.84 -13.59
N ALA A 182 13.77 -3.30 -14.82
CA ALA A 182 13.36 -1.92 -15.08
C ALA A 182 11.86 -1.71 -14.84
N ARG A 183 11.49 -0.62 -14.16
CA ARG A 183 10.09 -0.19 -13.98
C ARG A 183 9.68 0.68 -15.16
N VAL A 184 8.47 0.49 -15.67
CA VAL A 184 7.97 1.20 -16.87
C VAL A 184 6.62 1.86 -16.61
N ARG A 185 6.42 3.04 -17.19
CA ARG A 185 5.14 3.78 -17.21
C ARG A 185 4.87 4.38 -18.58
N LEU A 186 3.65 4.21 -19.08
CA LEU A 186 3.13 4.85 -20.28
C LEU A 186 2.22 6.03 -19.88
N THR A 187 2.12 7.03 -20.75
CA THR A 187 1.04 8.03 -20.65
C THR A 187 -0.32 7.39 -20.97
N GLY A 188 -1.41 8.01 -20.52
CA GLY A 188 -2.76 7.45 -20.71
C GLY A 188 -3.19 7.30 -22.18
N ASP A 189 -2.66 8.13 -23.06
CA ASP A 189 -2.83 8.03 -24.51
C ASP A 189 -1.79 7.09 -25.18
N GLY A 190 -0.81 6.61 -24.41
CA GLY A 190 0.34 5.85 -24.89
C GLY A 190 1.27 6.62 -25.83
N ALA A 191 1.21 7.95 -25.85
CA ALA A 191 2.07 8.78 -26.68
C ALA A 191 3.51 8.89 -26.13
N ARG A 192 3.77 8.48 -24.89
CA ARG A 192 5.11 8.50 -24.28
C ARG A 192 5.33 7.33 -23.33
N VAL A 193 6.61 6.98 -23.16
CA VAL A 193 7.08 5.98 -22.21
C VAL A 193 8.21 6.53 -21.37
N ALA A 194 8.18 6.25 -20.07
CA ALA A 194 9.27 6.50 -19.14
C ALA A 194 9.65 5.22 -18.42
N TRP A 195 10.93 5.11 -18.06
CA TRP A 195 11.43 3.96 -17.33
C TRP A 195 12.66 4.23 -16.50
N SER A 196 12.86 3.37 -15.51
CA SER A 196 14.06 3.37 -14.70
C SER A 196 14.60 1.97 -14.50
N ASP A 197 15.92 1.83 -14.58
CA ASP A 197 16.67 0.63 -14.21
C ASP A 197 17.05 0.59 -12.72
N GLY A 198 16.60 1.59 -11.95
CA GLY A 198 16.90 1.77 -10.53
C GLY A 198 17.90 2.89 -10.25
N THR A 199 18.77 3.24 -11.20
CA THR A 199 19.80 4.29 -11.04
C THR A 199 19.73 5.40 -12.08
N CYS A 200 19.01 5.16 -13.16
CA CYS A 200 18.78 6.11 -14.23
C CYS A 200 17.28 6.18 -14.52
N LEU A 201 16.83 7.32 -15.03
CA LEU A 201 15.45 7.55 -15.46
C LEU A 201 15.49 8.12 -16.88
N TRP A 202 14.73 7.52 -17.78
CA TRP A 202 14.60 7.95 -19.16
C TRP A 202 13.15 8.19 -19.53
N ALA A 203 12.95 9.03 -20.54
CA ALA A 203 11.65 9.24 -21.17
C ALA A 203 11.79 9.46 -22.68
N GLN A 204 10.78 9.05 -23.44
CA GLN A 204 10.73 9.29 -24.89
C GLN A 204 9.28 9.33 -25.42
N PRO A 205 9.05 9.95 -26.59
CA PRO A 205 7.82 9.78 -27.37
C PRO A 205 7.62 8.33 -27.87
N HIS A 206 6.37 7.93 -28.02
CA HIS A 206 5.92 6.62 -28.51
C HIS A 206 4.75 6.84 -29.49
N PRO A 207 4.70 6.21 -30.68
CA PRO A 207 5.54 5.11 -31.14
C PRO A 207 6.75 5.56 -31.98
N HIS A 208 7.66 6.36 -31.44
CA HIS A 208 8.84 6.85 -32.16
C HIS A 208 10.13 6.13 -31.69
N PRO A 209 10.49 4.97 -32.27
CA PRO A 209 11.69 4.23 -31.88
C PRO A 209 13.01 4.89 -32.29
N ASP A 210 12.97 5.86 -33.22
CA ASP A 210 14.15 6.55 -33.75
C ASP A 210 14.56 7.78 -32.91
N GLY A 211 13.74 8.17 -31.93
CA GLY A 211 14.10 9.22 -30.98
C GLY A 211 14.99 8.62 -29.89
N GLU A 212 16.19 9.16 -29.71
CA GLU A 212 17.05 8.75 -28.60
C GLU A 212 16.34 9.03 -27.26
N PRO A 213 16.32 8.05 -26.33
CA PRO A 213 15.77 8.26 -25.00
C PRO A 213 16.42 9.46 -24.32
N ARG A 214 15.60 10.39 -23.82
CA ARG A 214 16.11 11.48 -23.00
C ARG A 214 16.43 10.94 -21.61
N LEU A 215 17.69 11.01 -21.21
CA LEU A 215 18.13 10.76 -19.84
C LEU A 215 17.73 11.94 -18.95
N LEU A 216 16.87 11.70 -17.97
CA LEU A 216 16.39 12.70 -17.00
C LEU A 216 17.17 12.63 -15.68
N VAL A 217 17.59 11.43 -15.28
CA VAL A 217 18.34 11.17 -14.05
C VAL A 217 19.44 10.18 -14.36
N ALA A 218 20.65 10.43 -13.85
CA ALA A 218 21.82 9.56 -14.02
C ALA A 218 22.46 9.23 -12.66
N ASP A 219 22.94 8.00 -12.53
CA ASP A 219 23.80 7.53 -11.43
C ASP A 219 23.27 7.82 -10.01
N THR A 220 21.95 7.84 -9.83
CA THR A 220 21.32 8.03 -8.52
C THR A 220 20.05 7.20 -8.38
N ARG A 221 19.78 6.73 -7.16
CA ARG A 221 18.71 5.76 -6.94
C ARG A 221 17.35 6.42 -7.19
N VAL A 222 16.66 5.99 -8.25
CA VAL A 222 15.30 6.40 -8.58
C VAL A 222 14.33 5.60 -7.72
N LEU A 223 13.58 6.27 -6.86
CA LEU A 223 12.65 5.65 -5.91
C LEU A 223 11.26 5.47 -6.51
N ASP A 224 10.73 6.44 -7.24
CA ASP A 224 9.42 6.37 -7.89
C ASP A 224 9.28 7.43 -9.00
N PHE A 225 8.29 7.28 -9.89
CA PHE A 225 8.00 8.28 -10.92
C PHE A 225 6.57 8.16 -11.48
N ALA A 226 6.00 9.30 -11.91
CA ALA A 226 4.64 9.40 -12.44
C ALA A 226 4.51 10.49 -13.51
N TRP A 227 3.82 10.15 -14.61
CA TRP A 227 3.44 11.09 -15.67
C TRP A 227 2.36 12.05 -15.20
N SER A 228 2.44 13.31 -15.65
CA SER A 228 1.32 14.24 -15.58
C SER A 228 0.15 13.74 -16.44
N PRO A 229 -1.10 14.19 -16.17
CA PRO A 229 -2.26 13.74 -16.92
C PRO A 229 -2.20 14.03 -18.42
N ASP A 230 -1.54 15.13 -18.80
CA ASP A 230 -1.29 15.53 -20.20
C ASP A 230 -0.05 14.88 -20.82
N GLY A 231 0.70 14.10 -20.04
CA GLY A 231 1.93 13.42 -20.47
C GLY A 231 3.13 14.35 -20.73
N ARG A 232 3.02 15.66 -20.48
CA ARG A 232 4.12 16.59 -20.75
C ARG A 232 5.23 16.51 -19.70
N TRP A 233 4.84 16.34 -18.44
CA TRP A 233 5.74 16.42 -17.30
C TRP A 233 5.92 15.05 -16.66
N LEU A 234 7.12 14.80 -16.13
CA LEU A 234 7.41 13.62 -15.34
C LEU A 234 7.82 14.04 -13.93
N ALA A 235 7.03 13.63 -12.93
CA ALA A 235 7.42 13.72 -11.53
C ALA A 235 8.26 12.50 -11.18
N TYR A 236 9.34 12.70 -10.43
CA TYR A 236 10.21 11.59 -10.00
C TYR A 236 10.80 11.86 -8.63
N VAL A 237 11.00 10.76 -7.89
CA VAL A 237 11.65 10.76 -6.59
C VAL A 237 13.01 10.08 -6.72
N ILE A 238 14.06 10.74 -6.24
CA ILE A 238 15.40 10.15 -6.12
C ILE A 238 15.85 10.12 -4.65
N ALA A 239 16.80 9.23 -4.34
CA ALA A 239 17.58 9.34 -3.12
C ALA A 239 18.90 10.03 -3.43
N ALA A 240 18.99 11.32 -3.11
CA ALA A 240 20.19 12.11 -3.19
C ALA A 240 21.23 11.69 -2.12
N GLU A 241 22.31 12.46 -2.00
CA GLU A 241 23.38 12.17 -1.03
C GLU A 241 22.84 11.95 0.39
N ASN A 242 23.45 10.99 1.11
CA ASN A 242 23.04 10.54 2.44
C ASN A 242 21.61 9.98 2.53
N LEU A 243 21.08 9.42 1.43
CA LEU A 243 19.72 8.86 1.34
C LEU A 243 18.63 9.92 1.56
N SER A 244 18.92 11.19 1.27
CA SER A 244 17.94 12.28 1.35
C SER A 244 16.98 12.18 0.18
N PRO A 245 15.66 12.04 0.39
CA PRO A 245 14.72 11.94 -0.72
C PRO A 245 14.50 13.32 -1.34
N GLU A 246 14.44 13.39 -2.66
CA GLU A 246 14.11 14.60 -3.40
C GLU A 246 12.99 14.29 -4.41
N LEU A 247 11.97 15.16 -4.43
CA LEU A 247 10.88 15.13 -5.41
C LEU A 247 11.11 16.22 -6.44
N TRP A 248 11.17 15.83 -7.70
CA TRP A 248 11.44 16.69 -8.84
C TRP A 248 10.36 16.56 -9.91
N VAL A 249 10.27 17.57 -10.77
CA VAL A 249 9.48 17.53 -12.01
C VAL A 249 10.35 17.98 -13.18
N ALA A 250 10.27 17.27 -14.31
CA ALA A 250 10.94 17.62 -15.56
C ALA A 250 9.94 17.73 -16.72
N ASP A 251 10.13 18.74 -17.58
CA ASP A 251 9.50 18.78 -18.90
C ASP A 251 10.24 17.76 -19.79
N VAL A 252 9.52 16.80 -20.35
CA VAL A 252 10.15 15.75 -21.16
C VAL A 252 10.55 16.26 -22.55
N ASP A 253 9.87 17.27 -23.09
CA ASP A 253 10.19 17.88 -24.39
C ASP A 253 11.00 19.16 -24.26
N GLY A 254 10.89 19.84 -23.13
CA GLY A 254 11.50 21.16 -22.94
C GLY A 254 12.96 21.09 -22.55
N ASP A 255 13.74 22.07 -23.01
CA ASP A 255 15.12 22.30 -22.53
C ASP A 255 15.15 22.91 -21.11
N GLU A 256 13.99 23.07 -20.47
CA GLU A 256 13.87 23.58 -19.11
C GLU A 256 14.52 22.62 -18.11
N ALA A 257 15.21 23.20 -17.13
CA ALA A 257 15.80 22.45 -16.04
C ALA A 257 14.69 21.84 -15.16
N SER A 258 14.95 20.65 -14.63
CA SER A 258 14.06 20.04 -13.64
C SER A 258 13.88 20.98 -12.44
N VAL A 259 12.66 21.02 -11.91
CA VAL A 259 12.31 21.83 -10.73
C VAL A 259 12.29 20.93 -9.50
N LEU A 260 13.07 21.29 -8.47
CA LEU A 260 13.02 20.65 -7.16
C LEU A 260 11.77 21.14 -6.42
N LEU A 261 10.86 20.22 -6.10
CA LEU A 261 9.61 20.54 -5.41
C LEU A 261 9.71 20.33 -3.90
N ALA A 262 10.43 19.29 -3.48
CA ALA A 262 10.62 19.00 -2.07
C ALA A 262 11.92 18.23 -1.85
N GLN A 263 12.55 18.47 -0.69
CA GLN A 263 13.71 17.73 -0.21
C GLN A 263 13.49 17.35 1.24
N GLY A 264 13.77 16.10 1.58
CA GLY A 264 13.68 15.57 2.94
C GLY A 264 15.05 15.37 3.58
N GLN A 265 15.06 15.12 4.89
CA GLN A 265 16.26 14.74 5.64
C GLN A 265 15.92 13.56 6.55
N ALA A 266 16.65 12.45 6.42
CA ALA A 266 16.36 11.21 7.15
C ALA A 266 14.89 10.77 7.00
N GLU A 267 14.38 10.84 5.77
CA GLU A 267 13.00 10.54 5.38
C GLU A 267 12.98 9.69 4.10
N THR A 268 11.80 9.27 3.67
CA THR A 268 11.54 8.70 2.35
C THR A 268 10.33 9.39 1.73
N PHE A 269 10.38 9.64 0.43
CA PHE A 269 9.22 10.08 -0.36
C PHE A 269 8.81 8.95 -1.31
N SER A 270 7.53 8.80 -1.56
CA SER A 270 7.02 7.78 -2.50
C SER A 270 5.64 8.16 -3.05
N THR A 271 5.19 7.44 -4.08
CA THR A 271 3.84 7.55 -4.65
C THR A 271 3.45 8.99 -5.05
N PRO A 272 4.28 9.71 -5.85
CA PRO A 272 3.88 11.01 -6.36
C PRO A 272 2.65 10.86 -7.25
N SER A 273 1.64 11.69 -7.02
CA SER A 273 0.33 11.62 -7.66
C SER A 273 -0.14 12.99 -8.10
N TRP A 274 -0.25 13.16 -9.42
CA TRP A 274 -0.63 14.42 -10.03
C TRP A 274 -2.11 14.74 -9.80
N SER A 275 -2.40 16.01 -9.52
CA SER A 275 -3.76 16.50 -9.64
C SER A 275 -4.22 16.41 -11.10
N PRO A 276 -5.51 16.17 -11.38
CA PRO A 276 -6.00 15.99 -12.76
C PRO A 276 -5.81 17.22 -13.65
N ASP A 277 -5.71 18.41 -13.05
CA ASP A 277 -5.41 19.66 -13.73
C ASP A 277 -3.91 19.89 -13.97
N GLY A 278 -3.03 18.99 -13.48
CA GLY A 278 -1.59 19.06 -13.66
C GLY A 278 -0.87 20.14 -12.85
N ARG A 279 -1.53 20.76 -11.84
CA ARG A 279 -1.00 21.92 -11.11
C ARG A 279 -0.36 21.60 -9.77
N ALA A 280 -0.64 20.44 -9.21
CA ALA A 280 -0.14 20.00 -7.91
C ALA A 280 0.19 18.52 -7.89
N LEU A 281 0.98 18.13 -6.90
CA LEU A 281 1.29 16.75 -6.56
C LEU A 281 0.88 16.46 -5.12
N ALA A 282 0.29 15.29 -4.91
CA ALA A 282 0.23 14.64 -3.61
C ALA A 282 1.31 13.57 -3.54
N PHE A 283 1.95 13.36 -2.40
CA PHE A 283 2.95 12.31 -2.21
C PHE A 283 3.00 11.82 -0.77
N SER A 284 3.48 10.60 -0.56
CA SER A 284 3.72 10.05 0.77
C SER A 284 5.09 10.48 1.27
N ARG A 285 5.17 10.90 2.52
CA ARG A 285 6.41 11.28 3.22
C ARG A 285 6.49 10.54 4.53
N ALA A 286 7.56 9.78 4.76
CA ALA A 286 7.74 9.01 5.98
C ALA A 286 9.15 9.21 6.55
N PRO A 287 9.35 9.18 7.88
CA PRO A 287 10.69 9.09 8.46
C PRO A 287 11.46 7.85 7.97
N LEU A 288 12.78 7.96 7.85
CA LEU A 288 13.64 6.83 7.49
C LEU A 288 13.63 5.80 8.63
N GLY A 289 13.49 4.51 8.30
CA GLY A 289 13.37 3.44 9.29
C GLY A 289 11.94 3.26 9.84
N ALA A 290 10.96 4.00 9.34
CA ALA A 290 9.54 3.89 9.73
C ALA A 290 8.86 2.55 9.36
N ALA A 291 9.60 1.51 8.97
CA ALA A 291 9.07 0.14 8.92
C ALA A 291 8.57 -0.35 10.30
N THR A 292 8.83 0.41 11.37
CA THR A 292 8.33 0.18 12.74
C THR A 292 7.68 1.42 13.37
N ALA A 293 7.51 2.52 12.63
CA ALA A 293 6.95 3.78 13.16
C ALA A 293 5.79 4.29 12.29
N SER A 294 4.60 4.29 12.88
CA SER A 294 3.33 4.80 12.36
C SER A 294 3.38 6.30 12.09
N ALA A 295 4.03 6.73 10.99
CA ALA A 295 4.26 8.17 10.75
C ALA A 295 4.39 8.55 9.26
N SER A 296 3.88 7.75 8.31
CA SER A 296 3.78 8.25 6.93
C SER A 296 2.64 9.27 6.86
N ASP A 297 2.91 10.43 6.26
CA ASP A 297 1.95 11.50 6.04
C ASP A 297 1.79 11.76 4.55
N ILE A 298 0.62 12.25 4.16
CA ILE A 298 0.39 12.75 2.79
C ILE A 298 0.72 14.24 2.74
N TRP A 299 1.54 14.63 1.78
CA TRP A 299 1.93 16.02 1.53
C TRP A 299 1.46 16.48 0.16
N LEU A 300 1.16 17.78 0.07
CA LEU A 300 0.81 18.49 -1.15
C LEU A 300 1.90 19.50 -1.50
N VAL A 301 2.19 19.63 -2.79
CA VAL A 301 3.09 20.66 -3.34
C VAL A 301 2.61 21.10 -4.72
N ASN A 302 2.75 22.38 -5.05
CA ASN A 302 2.47 22.87 -6.39
C ASN A 302 3.64 22.58 -7.32
N VAL A 303 3.38 22.49 -8.63
CA VAL A 303 4.41 22.21 -9.65
C VAL A 303 5.43 23.34 -9.82
N ASP A 304 5.14 24.54 -9.28
CA ASP A 304 6.07 25.67 -9.21
C ASP A 304 6.99 25.62 -7.97
N GLY A 305 6.90 24.56 -7.16
CA GLY A 305 7.63 24.39 -5.89
C GLY A 305 7.00 25.11 -4.70
N GLY A 306 5.90 25.85 -4.91
CA GLY A 306 5.17 26.53 -3.86
C GLY A 306 4.23 25.62 -3.07
N GLY A 307 3.75 26.11 -1.93
CA GLY A 307 2.61 25.50 -1.24
C GLY A 307 2.85 24.15 -0.57
N LEU A 308 4.12 23.74 -0.38
CA LEU A 308 4.48 22.51 0.31
C LEU A 308 3.87 22.46 1.71
N ARG A 309 2.98 21.50 1.95
CA ARG A 309 2.27 21.34 3.24
C ARG A 309 1.74 19.92 3.45
N PRO A 310 1.55 19.46 4.68
CA PRO A 310 0.80 18.24 4.94
C PRO A 310 -0.66 18.42 4.49
N LEU A 311 -1.25 17.34 3.97
CA LEU A 311 -2.67 17.29 3.59
C LEU A 311 -3.55 17.38 4.83
N LEU A 312 -3.28 16.51 5.80
CA LEU A 312 -3.94 16.45 7.10
C LEU A 312 -2.86 16.55 8.18
N ARG A 313 -3.22 17.10 9.35
CA ARG A 313 -2.35 17.15 10.52
C ARG A 313 -2.92 16.23 11.58
N ASN A 314 -2.42 14.99 11.60
CA ASN A 314 -2.78 13.97 12.57
C ASN A 314 -1.58 13.04 12.80
N ASP A 315 -1.72 12.07 13.71
CA ASP A 315 -0.68 11.11 14.06
C ASP A 315 -0.99 9.70 13.48
N LEU A 316 -1.75 9.64 12.38
CA LEU A 316 -2.14 8.39 11.73
C LEU A 316 -1.23 8.13 10.53
N GLU A 317 -0.93 6.85 10.29
CA GLU A 317 -0.18 6.45 9.12
C GLU A 317 -1.05 6.55 7.85
N GLU A 318 -0.63 7.40 6.92
CA GLU A 318 -1.31 7.73 5.67
C GLU A 318 -0.37 7.63 4.45
N SER A 319 -0.79 6.89 3.42
CA SER A 319 0.05 6.65 2.24
C SER A 319 -0.74 6.43 0.94
N SER A 320 -0.02 6.38 -0.18
CA SER A 320 -0.54 6.12 -1.53
C SER A 320 -1.69 7.04 -1.95
N PRO A 321 -1.52 8.38 -1.85
CA PRO A 321 -2.57 9.32 -2.24
C PRO A 321 -2.85 9.25 -3.74
N THR A 322 -4.12 9.25 -4.13
CA THR A 322 -4.54 9.30 -5.54
C THR A 322 -5.77 10.17 -5.72
N TRP A 323 -5.67 11.13 -6.63
CA TRP A 323 -6.76 12.03 -7.00
C TRP A 323 -7.85 11.28 -7.78
N SER A 324 -9.11 11.62 -7.52
CA SER A 324 -10.19 11.23 -8.42
C SER A 324 -10.02 11.94 -9.76
N PRO A 325 -10.51 11.36 -10.88
CA PRO A 325 -10.37 11.95 -12.21
C PRO A 325 -10.93 13.38 -12.34
N ASP A 326 -11.95 13.73 -11.55
CA ASP A 326 -12.56 15.07 -11.50
C ASP A 326 -11.84 16.05 -10.54
N GLY A 327 -10.85 15.58 -9.79
CA GLY A 327 -10.08 16.37 -8.83
C GLY A 327 -10.83 16.74 -7.56
N ARG A 328 -12.06 16.23 -7.37
CA ARG A 328 -12.88 16.50 -6.19
C ARG A 328 -12.40 15.77 -4.95
N TYR A 329 -11.94 14.54 -5.13
CA TYR A 329 -11.58 13.65 -4.05
C TYR A 329 -10.11 13.28 -4.10
N LEU A 330 -9.56 12.95 -2.92
CA LEU A 330 -8.30 12.24 -2.78
C LEU A 330 -8.56 10.95 -2.00
N ALA A 331 -8.27 9.80 -2.61
CA ALA A 331 -8.26 8.52 -1.90
C ALA A 331 -6.85 8.19 -1.41
N PHE A 332 -6.75 7.51 -0.28
CA PHE A 332 -5.48 7.14 0.33
C PHE A 332 -5.63 5.96 1.28
N ASN A 333 -4.52 5.31 1.59
CA ASN A 333 -4.46 4.33 2.66
C ASN A 333 -4.31 5.06 4.00
N ARG A 334 -5.05 4.62 5.01
CA ARG A 334 -4.83 5.03 6.39
C ARG A 334 -5.00 3.84 7.32
N ALA A 335 -3.97 3.52 8.09
CA ALA A 335 -3.98 2.45 9.10
C ALA A 335 -4.59 1.12 8.60
N GLY A 336 -4.20 0.68 7.40
CA GLY A 336 -4.70 -0.57 6.79
C GLY A 336 -6.09 -0.48 6.14
N ASP A 337 -6.68 0.71 6.04
CA ASP A 337 -7.96 0.95 5.37
C ASP A 337 -7.86 1.98 4.24
N VAL A 338 -8.85 1.99 3.35
CA VAL A 338 -8.99 3.01 2.30
C VAL A 338 -9.87 4.14 2.82
N TRP A 339 -9.38 5.37 2.71
CA TRP A 339 -10.08 6.60 3.06
C TRP A 339 -10.24 7.50 1.85
N VAL A 340 -11.26 8.35 1.88
CA VAL A 340 -11.53 9.37 0.86
C VAL A 340 -11.66 10.72 1.55
N LEU A 341 -11.04 11.75 0.95
CA LEU A 341 -11.13 13.16 1.36
C LEU A 341 -11.78 13.97 0.22
N ASP A 342 -12.89 14.65 0.51
CA ASP A 342 -13.49 15.68 -0.35
C ASP A 342 -12.75 17.01 -0.20
N LEU A 343 -11.99 17.36 -1.23
CA LEU A 343 -11.17 18.56 -1.27
C LEU A 343 -11.99 19.84 -1.44
N THR A 344 -13.26 19.75 -1.84
CA THR A 344 -14.15 20.92 -1.92
C THR A 344 -14.58 21.36 -0.52
N LEU A 345 -14.82 20.41 0.38
CA LEU A 345 -15.20 20.67 1.76
C LEU A 345 -13.97 21.01 2.63
N ALA A 346 -12.78 20.55 2.24
CA ALA A 346 -11.53 20.85 2.93
C ALA A 346 -11.05 22.31 2.74
N LYS A 347 -11.55 23.02 1.72
CA LYS A 347 -11.18 24.43 1.44
C LYS A 347 -11.90 25.44 2.35
N ASP A 348 -13.07 25.10 2.88
CA ASP A 348 -13.93 26.01 3.63
C ASP A 348 -13.71 26.02 5.15
N GLY A 349 -12.71 25.29 5.65
CA GLY A 349 -12.33 25.36 7.04
C GLY A 349 -10.97 24.75 7.27
N GLN A 350 -10.06 25.53 7.84
CA GLN A 350 -8.99 24.99 8.68
C GLN A 350 -9.65 24.25 9.87
N GLN A 351 -10.20 23.06 9.64
CA GLN A 351 -10.59 22.19 10.72
C GLN A 351 -9.31 21.55 11.25
N GLN A 352 -8.69 22.24 12.19
CA GLN A 352 -7.97 21.56 13.24
C GLN A 352 -8.92 20.53 13.85
N PRO A 353 -8.55 19.23 13.89
CA PRO A 353 -9.33 18.28 14.67
C PRO A 353 -9.44 18.81 16.11
N SER A 354 -10.66 18.85 16.62
CA SER A 354 -10.93 19.34 17.98
C SER A 354 -10.24 18.46 19.01
N ASP A 355 -9.85 19.02 20.16
CA ASP A 355 -9.16 18.33 21.25
C ASP A 355 -9.88 17.05 21.78
N GLN A 356 -11.10 16.75 21.32
CA GLN A 356 -11.79 15.49 21.60
C GLN A 356 -11.30 14.30 20.76
N GLU A 357 -10.67 14.51 19.59
CA GLU A 357 -10.01 13.45 18.82
C GLU A 357 -8.59 13.14 19.33
N ARG A 358 -8.02 14.01 20.18
CA ARG A 358 -6.72 13.84 20.84
C ARG A 358 -6.70 12.84 22.00
N LEU A 359 -7.86 12.32 22.39
CA LEU A 359 -7.99 11.52 23.61
C LEU A 359 -8.36 10.06 23.32
N ARG A 360 -7.51 9.35 22.58
CA ARG A 360 -7.35 7.87 22.67
C ARG A 360 -5.91 7.42 22.39
N SER A 361 -4.94 8.06 23.05
CA SER A 361 -3.62 7.51 23.38
C SER A 361 -3.16 8.17 24.69
N PRO A 362 -2.37 7.52 25.56
CA PRO A 362 -1.92 8.11 26.82
C PRO A 362 -1.02 9.32 26.53
N GLY A 363 -1.39 10.48 27.04
CA GLY A 363 -0.86 11.77 26.60
C GLY A 363 0.62 12.01 26.90
N ILE A 364 1.27 12.74 26.00
CA ILE A 364 2.50 13.50 26.28
C ILE A 364 2.20 14.97 25.96
N GLY A 365 2.32 15.83 26.97
CA GLY A 365 1.98 17.26 26.91
C GLY A 365 2.93 18.12 26.05
N PRO A 366 2.60 19.39 25.82
CA PRO A 366 3.19 20.20 24.76
C PRO A 366 4.51 20.82 25.21
N SER A 367 5.47 20.94 24.28
CA SER A 367 6.58 21.89 24.45
C SER A 367 6.80 22.71 23.18
N SER A 368 6.67 24.02 23.36
CA SER A 368 6.97 25.09 22.42
C SER A 368 8.43 25.54 22.61
N GLY A 369 9.21 25.66 21.54
CA GLY A 369 10.51 26.35 21.54
C GLY A 369 11.61 25.65 20.72
N PRO A 370 12.59 26.41 20.18
CA PRO A 370 13.50 25.95 19.14
C PRO A 370 14.42 24.85 19.66
N PHE A 371 14.80 23.91 18.78
CA PHE A 371 15.73 22.82 19.06
C PHE A 371 17.03 23.33 19.69
N ALA A 372 17.09 23.31 21.02
CA ALA A 372 18.33 23.38 21.78
C ALA A 372 18.76 21.94 22.06
N THR A 373 19.86 21.52 21.46
CA THR A 373 20.58 20.30 21.81
C THR A 373 21.17 20.45 23.20
N SER A 374 20.37 20.25 24.24
CA SER A 374 20.91 19.86 25.53
C SER A 374 21.15 18.36 25.48
N ALA A 375 22.42 17.95 25.41
CA ALA A 375 22.84 16.64 25.86
C ALA A 375 22.42 16.53 27.34
N ARG A 376 21.17 16.13 27.61
CA ARG A 376 20.77 15.65 28.92
C ARG A 376 21.63 14.43 29.15
N GLY A 377 22.42 14.46 30.22
CA GLY A 377 23.26 13.35 30.64
C GLY A 377 22.46 12.06 30.49
N LEU A 378 22.92 11.20 29.58
CA LEU A 378 22.37 9.87 29.41
C LEU A 378 22.45 9.24 30.80
N SER A 379 21.29 9.00 31.42
CA SER A 379 21.20 8.01 32.47
C SER A 379 21.85 6.74 31.91
N PRO A 380 22.63 5.99 32.71
CA PRO A 380 23.16 4.71 32.24
C PRO A 380 22.02 3.94 31.61
N LEU A 381 22.26 3.37 30.41
CA LEU A 381 21.33 2.47 29.73
C LEU A 381 20.72 1.57 30.80
N ILE A 382 19.44 1.75 31.10
CA ILE A 382 18.74 0.78 31.93
C ILE A 382 18.78 -0.47 31.06
N GLN A 383 19.66 -1.41 31.40
CA GLN A 383 19.61 -2.74 30.84
C GLN A 383 18.33 -3.36 31.37
N HIS A 384 17.24 -3.16 30.63
CA HIS A 384 16.05 -3.94 30.86
C HIS A 384 16.43 -5.40 30.56
N THR A 385 15.96 -6.32 31.39
CA THR A 385 16.10 -7.75 31.10
C THR A 385 15.03 -8.11 30.06
N PRO A 386 15.37 -8.81 28.97
CA PRO A 386 14.38 -9.21 27.98
C PRO A 386 13.27 -10.04 28.64
N PRO A 387 12.00 -9.92 28.19
CA PRO A 387 10.93 -10.77 28.65
C PRO A 387 11.30 -12.25 28.50
N VAL A 388 10.98 -13.08 29.48
CA VAL A 388 11.26 -14.52 29.40
C VAL A 388 10.37 -15.18 28.35
N THR A 389 9.13 -14.71 28.24
CA THR A 389 8.10 -15.24 27.34
C THR A 389 7.36 -14.12 26.63
N ILE A 390 6.78 -14.47 25.49
CA ILE A 390 5.89 -13.63 24.70
C ILE A 390 4.62 -14.42 24.35
N ARG A 391 3.48 -13.73 24.33
CA ARG A 391 2.16 -14.27 24.01
C ARG A 391 1.80 -13.91 22.56
N VAL A 392 1.67 -14.93 21.72
CA VAL A 392 1.48 -14.78 20.28
C VAL A 392 0.11 -15.30 19.87
N ILE A 393 -0.78 -14.43 19.40
CA ILE A 393 -2.10 -14.86 18.88
C ILE A 393 -2.01 -15.35 17.43
N HIS A 394 -2.59 -16.51 17.15
CA HIS A 394 -2.69 -17.07 15.81
C HIS A 394 -3.77 -16.39 14.99
N ARG A 395 -3.38 -15.93 13.80
CA ARG A 395 -4.22 -15.24 12.82
C ARG A 395 -4.50 -16.15 11.63
N ALA A 396 -5.72 -16.08 11.10
CA ALA A 396 -6.15 -16.94 9.99
C ALA A 396 -5.32 -16.73 8.71
N GLU A 397 -4.69 -15.57 8.61
CA GLU A 397 -3.81 -15.13 7.56
C GLU A 397 -2.46 -15.85 7.58
N ASN A 398 -2.03 -16.40 8.73
CA ASN A 398 -0.73 -17.07 8.86
C ASN A 398 -0.72 -18.48 8.30
N TYR A 399 -0.39 -18.57 7.02
CA TYR A 399 -0.26 -19.83 6.32
C TYR A 399 0.99 -20.66 6.69
N TYR A 400 2.00 -20.10 7.36
CA TYR A 400 3.17 -20.87 7.81
C TYR A 400 2.86 -21.79 9.00
N ARG A 401 1.68 -21.61 9.61
CA ARG A 401 1.23 -22.36 10.78
C ARG A 401 -0.17 -22.95 10.55
N PRO A 402 -0.38 -23.72 9.47
CA PRO A 402 -1.72 -24.15 9.05
C PRO A 402 -2.40 -25.09 10.06
N ASP A 403 -1.62 -25.74 10.93
CA ASP A 403 -2.10 -26.68 11.93
C ASP A 403 -2.49 -26.00 13.26
N VAL A 404 -2.37 -24.67 13.35
CA VAL A 404 -2.67 -23.92 14.56
C VAL A 404 -4.09 -23.34 14.45
N PRO A 405 -4.97 -23.56 15.45
CA PRO A 405 -6.32 -22.98 15.45
C PRO A 405 -6.31 -21.45 15.53
N VAL A 406 -7.14 -20.79 14.70
CA VAL A 406 -7.32 -19.32 14.70
C VAL A 406 -7.74 -18.84 16.08
N GLY A 407 -7.07 -17.80 16.58
CA GLY A 407 -7.28 -17.24 17.91
C GLY A 407 -6.56 -17.97 19.04
N GLN A 408 -5.83 -19.06 18.78
CA GLN A 408 -4.95 -19.68 19.77
C GLN A 408 -3.87 -18.68 20.19
N ILE A 409 -3.58 -18.57 21.49
CA ILE A 409 -2.48 -17.76 22.02
C ILE A 409 -1.38 -18.70 22.50
N ASP A 410 -0.23 -18.65 21.84
CA ASP A 410 0.95 -19.39 22.24
C ASP A 410 1.77 -18.57 23.24
N VAL A 411 2.15 -19.20 24.35
CA VAL A 411 3.12 -18.63 25.30
C VAL A 411 4.45 -19.31 25.06
N ILE A 412 5.34 -18.64 24.33
CA ILE A 412 6.65 -19.17 23.94
C ILE A 412 7.77 -18.32 24.52
N THR A 413 8.99 -18.85 24.55
CA THR A 413 10.15 -18.04 24.94
C THR A 413 10.38 -16.95 23.89
N PHE A 414 10.85 -15.80 24.34
CA PHE A 414 11.15 -14.67 23.47
C PHE A 414 12.11 -15.04 22.32
N GLU A 415 13.11 -15.87 22.62
CA GLU A 415 14.05 -16.37 21.61
C GLU A 415 13.42 -17.38 20.64
N THR A 416 12.44 -18.18 21.11
CA THR A 416 11.67 -19.05 20.19
C THR A 416 10.87 -18.23 19.18
N TYR A 417 10.31 -17.09 19.60
CA TYR A 417 9.62 -16.18 18.69
C TYR A 417 10.58 -15.66 17.60
N VAL A 418 11.75 -15.13 18.00
CA VAL A 418 12.75 -14.60 17.07
C VAL A 418 13.21 -15.67 16.07
N LYS A 419 13.47 -16.89 16.56
CA LYS A 419 13.85 -18.05 15.73
C LYS A 419 12.78 -18.49 14.75
N ARG A 420 11.51 -18.19 15.02
CA ARG A 420 10.40 -18.49 14.12
C ARG A 420 10.04 -17.32 13.20
N ALA A 421 10.41 -16.10 13.54
CA ALA A 421 10.16 -14.91 12.71
C ALA A 421 11.21 -14.69 11.62
N VAL A 422 12.50 -14.81 11.95
CA VAL A 422 13.60 -14.53 10.99
C VAL A 422 13.54 -15.37 9.70
N PRO A 423 13.27 -16.69 9.73
CA PRO A 423 13.30 -17.53 8.52
C PRO A 423 12.16 -17.25 7.54
N VAL A 424 11.04 -16.71 8.02
CA VAL A 424 9.87 -16.43 7.18
C VAL A 424 9.88 -15.01 6.63
N GLU A 425 10.53 -14.08 7.33
CA GLU A 425 10.68 -12.68 6.91
C GLU A 425 11.80 -12.49 5.87
N MET A 426 12.86 -13.29 5.94
CA MET A 426 14.04 -13.12 5.09
C MET A 426 14.37 -14.39 4.33
N PRO A 427 14.66 -14.31 3.02
CA PRO A 427 15.06 -15.47 2.24
C PRO A 427 16.33 -16.11 2.79
N ALA A 428 16.36 -17.45 2.87
CA ALA A 428 17.55 -18.21 3.30
C ALA A 428 18.82 -17.94 2.47
N SER A 429 18.67 -17.36 1.28
CA SER A 429 19.77 -16.95 0.40
C SER A 429 20.52 -15.71 0.89
N TRP A 430 19.96 -14.93 1.82
CA TRP A 430 20.56 -13.70 2.30
C TRP A 430 21.83 -13.96 3.15
N PRO A 431 22.80 -13.03 3.15
CA PRO A 431 23.99 -13.15 3.99
C PRO A 431 23.66 -13.20 5.48
N SER A 432 24.49 -13.90 6.26
CA SER A 432 24.30 -14.04 7.72
C SER A 432 24.19 -12.71 8.45
N GLU A 433 24.94 -11.69 8.02
CA GLU A 433 24.88 -10.35 8.63
C GLU A 433 23.51 -9.69 8.44
N ALA A 434 22.86 -9.87 7.30
CA ALA A 434 21.51 -9.35 7.08
C ALA A 434 20.48 -10.09 7.95
N LEU A 435 20.63 -11.40 8.13
CA LEU A 435 19.79 -12.19 9.04
C LEU A 435 19.98 -11.78 10.50
N LYS A 436 21.20 -11.43 10.92
CA LYS A 436 21.47 -10.89 12.27
C LYS A 436 20.78 -9.55 12.50
N VAL A 437 20.83 -8.65 11.51
CA VAL A 437 20.13 -7.37 11.57
C VAL A 437 18.61 -7.60 11.71
N GLN A 438 18.05 -8.55 10.95
CA GLN A 438 16.64 -8.92 11.11
C GLN A 438 16.34 -9.52 12.49
N ALA A 439 17.23 -10.35 13.04
CA ALA A 439 17.06 -10.89 14.38
C ALA A 439 17.05 -9.78 15.46
N VAL A 440 17.86 -8.73 15.29
CA VAL A 440 17.81 -7.53 16.15
C VAL A 440 16.47 -6.82 16.01
N ALA A 441 15.98 -6.61 14.78
CA ALA A 441 14.68 -5.98 14.53
C ALA A 441 13.51 -6.78 15.13
N ALA A 442 13.52 -8.11 14.99
CA ALA A 442 12.56 -9.03 15.60
C ALA A 442 12.53 -8.89 17.13
N ARG A 443 13.70 -8.83 17.77
CA ARG A 443 13.79 -8.60 19.22
C ARG A 443 13.25 -7.24 19.62
N THR A 444 13.65 -6.17 18.94
CA THR A 444 13.19 -4.82 19.29
C THR A 444 11.68 -4.68 19.18
N TYR A 445 11.09 -5.26 18.13
CA TYR A 445 9.64 -5.24 17.90
C TYR A 445 8.88 -6.05 18.97
N ALA A 446 9.27 -7.31 19.17
CA ALA A 446 8.69 -8.17 20.19
C ALA A 446 8.75 -7.53 21.59
N TRP A 447 9.86 -6.86 21.91
CA TRP A 447 10.02 -6.15 23.18
C TRP A 447 8.99 -5.05 23.33
N TYR A 448 8.90 -4.15 22.34
CA TYR A 448 7.99 -3.00 22.38
C TYR A 448 6.55 -3.44 22.69
N PHE A 449 6.07 -4.46 21.99
CA PHE A 449 4.70 -4.97 22.17
C PHE A 449 4.50 -5.81 23.43
N THR A 450 5.56 -6.36 24.03
CA THR A 450 5.44 -6.96 25.36
C THR A 450 5.24 -5.88 26.43
N GLU A 451 5.83 -4.70 26.26
CA GLU A 451 5.63 -3.56 27.18
C GLU A 451 4.35 -2.77 26.86
N HIS A 452 3.92 -2.76 25.61
CA HIS A 452 2.77 -2.00 25.10
C HIS A 452 1.83 -2.92 24.31
N PRO A 453 1.22 -3.93 24.96
CA PRO A 453 0.41 -4.90 24.25
C PRO A 453 -0.85 -4.23 23.67
N PRO A 454 -1.22 -4.54 22.42
CA PRO A 454 -2.41 -3.99 21.78
C PRO A 454 -3.69 -4.55 22.40
N ASP A 455 -3.60 -5.71 23.05
CA ASP A 455 -4.68 -6.36 23.78
C ASP A 455 -4.16 -6.94 25.10
N PRO A 456 -4.89 -6.85 26.22
CA PRO A 456 -4.45 -7.43 27.49
C PRO A 456 -4.13 -8.94 27.46
N GLN A 457 -4.70 -9.69 26.51
CA GLN A 457 -4.59 -11.15 26.41
C GLN A 457 -3.35 -11.63 25.65
N TRP A 458 -2.81 -10.84 24.72
CA TRP A 458 -1.69 -11.24 23.85
C TRP A 458 -0.77 -10.04 23.54
N ASP A 459 0.50 -10.32 23.27
CA ASP A 459 1.52 -9.29 23.06
C ASP A 459 1.65 -8.96 21.57
N VAL A 460 1.78 -9.99 20.73
CA VAL A 460 1.88 -9.86 19.26
C VAL A 460 0.96 -10.87 18.56
N SER A 461 0.63 -10.65 17.28
CA SER A 461 0.10 -11.71 16.43
C SER A 461 1.24 -12.42 15.68
N ASP A 462 0.98 -13.65 15.24
CA ASP A 462 1.90 -14.37 14.33
C ASP A 462 1.76 -13.97 12.86
N TRP A 463 0.86 -13.03 12.59
CA TRP A 463 0.69 -12.32 11.33
C TRP A 463 0.48 -10.84 11.67
N THR A 464 1.55 -10.05 11.69
CA THR A 464 1.46 -8.58 11.80
C THR A 464 1.83 -7.96 10.46
N ASP A 465 1.46 -6.68 10.23
CA ASP A 465 1.88 -5.92 9.05
C ASP A 465 3.40 -5.77 8.90
N TYR A 466 4.18 -6.22 9.90
CA TYR A 466 5.61 -5.96 10.02
C TYR A 466 6.46 -7.21 10.33
N GLN A 467 5.90 -8.26 10.93
CA GLN A 467 6.57 -9.53 11.27
C GLN A 467 5.59 -10.72 11.29
N VAL A 468 5.94 -11.75 10.52
CA VAL A 468 5.29 -13.05 10.43
C VAL A 468 6.08 -14.07 11.25
N MET A 469 5.40 -15.02 11.90
CA MET A 469 6.05 -16.11 12.63
C MET A 469 5.72 -17.46 11.98
N GLY A 470 6.76 -18.21 11.60
CA GLY A 470 6.64 -19.55 11.04
C GLY A 470 6.50 -20.68 12.07
N SER A 471 6.39 -21.89 11.56
CA SER A 471 6.57 -23.12 12.34
C SER A 471 8.06 -23.49 12.45
N GLU A 472 8.39 -24.51 13.24
CA GLU A 472 9.77 -25.00 13.34
C GLU A 472 10.30 -25.58 12.02
N SER A 473 9.43 -26.03 11.11
CA SER A 473 9.86 -26.58 9.82
C SER A 473 10.43 -25.53 8.87
N GLU A 474 10.19 -24.24 9.13
CA GLU A 474 10.72 -23.14 8.31
C GLU A 474 12.15 -22.73 8.72
N GLN A 475 12.66 -23.23 9.85
CA GLN A 475 14.01 -22.92 10.33
C GLN A 475 15.09 -23.52 9.42
N HIS A 476 16.20 -22.79 9.28
CA HIS A 476 17.37 -23.27 8.55
C HIS A 476 18.66 -22.93 9.30
N SER A 477 19.73 -23.69 9.08
CA SER A 477 20.98 -23.56 9.86
C SER A 477 21.57 -22.14 9.92
N ARG A 478 21.35 -21.33 8.87
CA ARG A 478 21.76 -19.91 8.83
C ARG A 478 20.92 -18.98 9.72
N SER A 479 19.63 -19.26 9.90
CA SER A 479 18.76 -18.47 10.78
C SER A 479 19.12 -18.77 12.23
N ASP A 480 19.32 -20.04 12.58
CA ASP A 480 19.73 -20.44 13.93
C ASP A 480 21.03 -19.75 14.34
N ALA A 481 22.05 -19.82 13.48
CA ALA A 481 23.34 -19.17 13.70
C ALA A 481 23.30 -17.62 13.71
N ALA A 482 22.26 -17.00 13.14
CA ALA A 482 22.06 -15.55 13.19
C ALA A 482 21.26 -15.11 14.43
N THR A 483 20.49 -16.03 15.01
CA THR A 483 19.65 -15.79 16.18
C THR A 483 20.28 -16.23 17.50
N ASP A 484 21.22 -17.18 17.49
CA ASP A 484 22.06 -17.52 18.65
C ASP A 484 23.12 -16.44 18.92
#